data_AF-A0A966KIY3-F1
#
_entry.id   AF-A0A966KIY3-F1
#
_cell.length_a   1.000
_cell.length_b   1.000
_cell.length_c   1.000
_cell.angle_alpha   90.00
_cell.angle_beta   90.00
_cell.angle_gamma   90.00
#
_symmetry.space_group_name_H-M   'P 1'
#
loop_
_entity.id
_entity.type
_entity.pdbx_description
1 polymer ?
#
loop_
_entity_poly.entity_id
_entity_poly.type
_entity_poly.pdbx_seq_one_letter_code
_entity_poly.pdbx_strand_id
1 'polypeptide(L)'
;MFSKKWEATYLGEHFVVINNWFSGLKIYHNGNLVGQSNQLVVRNKYEPFTSVTVVGKKDKLLVEIYGYSSLFSFKFHIKINGDFVAGDKF
;
A
#
# COMPACT_ATOMS: atom_id res chain seq x y z
N MET A 1 -18.29 7.75 2.31
CA MET A 1 -17.58 6.46 2.46
C MET A 1 -16.10 6.80 2.68
N PHE A 2 -15.54 6.51 3.86
CA PHE A 2 -14.17 6.89 4.21
C PHE A 2 -13.16 5.92 3.58
N SER A 3 -12.97 6.05 2.27
CA SER A 3 -11.90 5.32 1.55
C SER A 3 -10.85 6.29 1.02
N LYS A 4 -9.58 5.97 1.24
CA LYS A 4 -8.44 6.72 0.69
C LYS A 4 -7.76 5.85 -0.37
N LYS A 5 -7.46 6.45 -1.52
CA LYS A 5 -6.84 5.79 -2.68
C LYS A 5 -5.50 6.45 -2.95
N TRP A 6 -4.49 5.62 -3.24
CA TRP A 6 -3.18 6.05 -3.72
C TRP A 6 -2.86 5.30 -5.00
N GLU A 7 -2.29 6.02 -5.96
CA GLU A 7 -1.93 5.50 -7.27
C GLU A 7 -0.46 5.84 -7.52
N ALA A 8 0.26 4.90 -8.13
CA ALA A 8 1.65 5.06 -8.48
C ALA A 8 1.96 4.29 -9.76
N THR A 9 2.89 4.83 -10.55
CA THR A 9 3.48 4.13 -11.68
C THR A 9 4.94 3.87 -11.37
N TYR A 10 5.35 2.60 -11.38
CA TYR A 10 6.73 2.17 -11.12
C TYR A 10 7.20 1.28 -12.27
N LEU A 11 8.32 1.63 -12.92
CA LEU A 11 8.86 0.93 -14.09
C LEU A 11 7.84 0.69 -15.23
N GLY A 12 6.87 1.59 -15.39
CA GLY A 12 5.81 1.46 -16.40
C GLY A 12 4.71 0.44 -16.04
N GLU A 13 4.61 0.08 -14.76
CA GLU A 13 3.53 -0.73 -14.19
C GLU A 13 2.70 0.10 -13.22
N HIS A 14 1.39 -0.16 -13.18
CA HIS A 14 0.45 0.63 -12.42
C HIS A 14 0.06 -0.06 -11.12
N PHE A 15 0.18 0.67 -10.01
CA PHE A 15 -0.14 0.22 -8.67
C PHE A 15 -1.23 1.09 -8.08
N VAL A 16 -2.24 0.44 -7.49
CA VAL A 16 -3.31 1.13 -6.78
C VAL A 16 -3.47 0.54 -5.40
N VAL A 17 -3.47 1.38 -4.39
CA VAL A 17 -3.75 1.00 -3.01
C VAL A 17 -5.00 1.70 -2.56
N ILE A 18 -5.94 0.94 -2.01
CA ILE A 18 -7.20 1.45 -1.48
C ILE A 18 -7.31 1.02 -0.03
N ASN A 19 -7.38 1.99 0.88
CA ASN A 19 -7.75 1.74 2.25
C ASN A 19 -9.22 2.12 2.46
N ASN A 20 -9.98 1.24 3.11
CA ASN A 20 -11.34 1.46 3.52
C ASN A 20 -11.46 1.10 4.99
N TRP A 21 -12.07 1.99 5.78
CA TRP A 21 -12.23 1.82 7.22
C TRP A 21 -12.91 0.50 7.64
N PHE A 22 -13.77 -0.07 6.79
CA PHE A 22 -14.54 -1.28 7.11
C PHE A 22 -13.95 -2.57 6.53
N SER A 23 -13.19 -2.47 5.44
CA SER A 23 -12.68 -3.65 4.72
C SER A 23 -11.15 -3.73 4.67
N GLY A 24 -10.48 -2.80 5.36
CA GLY A 24 -9.02 -2.75 5.43
C GLY A 24 -8.40 -2.22 4.14
N LEU A 25 -7.24 -2.76 3.80
CA LEU A 25 -6.40 -2.28 2.69
C LEU A 25 -6.37 -3.30 1.56
N LYS A 26 -6.46 -2.84 0.31
CA LYS A 26 -6.36 -3.64 -0.91
C LYS A 26 -5.29 -3.07 -1.82
N ILE A 27 -4.54 -3.95 -2.46
CA ILE A 27 -3.42 -3.64 -3.36
C ILE A 27 -3.74 -4.22 -4.73
N TYR A 28 -3.68 -3.39 -5.75
CA TYR A 28 -3.90 -3.77 -7.13
C TYR A 28 -2.64 -3.51 -7.96
N HIS A 29 -2.32 -4.44 -8.84
CA HIS A 29 -1.25 -4.33 -9.83
C HIS A 29 -1.84 -4.54 -11.23
N ASN A 30 -1.72 -3.53 -12.09
CA ASN A 30 -2.31 -3.48 -13.44
C ASN A 30 -3.81 -3.86 -13.46
N GLY A 31 -4.55 -3.43 -12.43
CA GLY A 31 -5.98 -3.71 -12.27
C GLY A 31 -6.34 -5.00 -11.53
N ASN A 32 -5.38 -5.90 -11.30
CA ASN A 32 -5.61 -7.16 -10.59
C ASN A 32 -5.36 -7.00 -9.09
N LEU A 33 -6.26 -7.52 -8.25
CA LEU A 33 -6.05 -7.57 -6.80
C LEU A 33 -4.92 -8.56 -6.51
N VAL A 34 -3.82 -8.07 -5.94
CA VAL A 34 -2.63 -8.86 -5.61
C VAL A 34 -2.44 -9.05 -4.12
N GLY A 35 -3.01 -8.17 -3.29
CA GLY A 35 -2.88 -8.24 -1.84
C GLY A 35 -4.05 -7.59 -1.11
N GLN A 36 -4.34 -8.08 0.08
CA GLN A 36 -5.35 -7.53 0.97
C GLN A 36 -4.89 -7.69 2.42
N SER A 37 -5.17 -6.68 3.25
CA SER A 37 -5.05 -6.74 4.70
C SER A 37 -6.37 -6.32 5.34
N ASN A 38 -6.88 -7.14 6.26
CA ASN A 38 -8.08 -6.82 7.03
C ASN A 38 -7.77 -6.12 8.35
N GLN A 39 -6.49 -5.80 8.60
CA GLN A 39 -6.14 -5.04 9.80
C GLN A 39 -6.71 -3.61 9.68
N LEU A 40 -7.23 -3.11 10.79
CA LEU A 40 -7.90 -1.80 10.86
C LEU A 40 -7.04 -0.74 11.55
N VAL A 41 -5.96 -1.13 12.23
CA VAL A 41 -5.13 -0.25 13.06
C VAL A 41 -3.66 -0.57 12.82
N VAL A 42 -2.83 0.46 12.67
CA VAL A 42 -1.38 0.31 12.44
C VAL A 42 -0.60 0.93 13.60
N ARG A 43 -0.02 0.08 14.43
CA ARG A 43 0.68 0.51 15.65
C ARG A 43 2.17 0.77 15.44
N ASN A 44 2.79 0.16 14.44
CA ASN A 44 4.23 0.26 14.18
C ASN A 44 4.49 0.90 12.81
N LYS A 45 5.22 2.02 12.79
CA LYS A 45 5.61 2.72 11.56
C LYS A 45 6.90 2.19 10.92
N TYR A 46 7.66 1.37 11.65
CA TYR A 46 8.95 0.81 11.21
C TYR A 46 8.80 -0.55 10.52
N GLU A 47 7.64 -1.19 10.66
CA GLU A 47 7.32 -2.45 10.00
C GLU A 47 6.26 -2.23 8.93
N PRO A 48 6.37 -2.93 7.78
CA PRO A 48 5.35 -2.85 6.76
C PRO A 48 4.03 -3.40 7.34
N PHE A 49 2.99 -2.59 7.23
CA PHE A 49 1.63 -2.97 7.59
C PHE A 49 1.14 -4.15 6.74
N THR A 50 1.51 -4.16 5.46
CA THR A 50 1.34 -5.31 4.59
C THR A 50 2.41 -5.29 3.51
N SER A 51 2.81 -6.47 3.05
CA SER A 51 3.77 -6.65 1.99
C SER A 51 3.27 -7.72 1.02
N VAL A 52 3.42 -7.49 -0.27
CA VAL A 52 3.13 -8.47 -1.30
C VAL A 52 4.22 -8.45 -2.36
N THR A 53 4.69 -9.64 -2.74
CA THR A 53 5.57 -9.78 -3.90
C THR A 53 4.72 -10.01 -5.14
N VAL A 54 4.84 -9.13 -6.12
CA VAL A 54 4.20 -9.29 -7.42
C VAL A 54 5.22 -9.66 -8.48
N VAL A 55 4.80 -10.38 -9.51
CA VAL A 55 5.63 -10.61 -10.69
C VAL A 55 5.46 -9.39 -11.61
N GLY A 56 6.50 -8.57 -11.70
CA GLY A 56 6.55 -7.48 -12.67
C GLY A 56 7.06 -7.97 -14.03
N LYS A 57 7.03 -7.09 -15.03
CA LYS A 57 7.45 -7.35 -16.42
C LYS A 57 8.90 -7.83 -16.54
N LYS A 58 9.79 -7.34 -15.67
CA LYS A 58 11.23 -7.63 -15.72
C LYS A 58 11.72 -8.47 -14.56
N ASP A 59 11.17 -8.22 -13.37
CA ASP A 59 11.58 -8.92 -12.15
C ASP A 59 10.42 -8.94 -11.13
N LYS A 60 10.59 -9.69 -10.05
CA LYS A 60 9.71 -9.65 -8.89
C LYS A 60 9.84 -8.28 -8.20
N LEU A 61 8.70 -7.71 -7.85
CA LEU A 61 8.62 -6.44 -7.15
C LEU A 61 8.02 -6.69 -5.77
N LEU A 62 8.74 -6.28 -4.73
CA LEU A 62 8.25 -6.27 -3.36
C LEU A 62 7.49 -4.96 -3.13
N VAL A 63 6.18 -5.04 -3.00
CA VAL A 63 5.33 -3.91 -2.65
C VAL A 63 5.09 -3.93 -1.15
N GLU A 64 5.55 -2.91 -0.46
CA GLU A 64 5.39 -2.73 0.97
C GLU A 64 4.54 -1.50 1.24
N ILE A 65 3.61 -1.63 2.18
CA ILE A 65 2.79 -0.52 2.61
C ILE A 65 3.07 -0.29 4.07
N TYR A 66 3.48 0.92 4.39
CA TYR A 66 3.70 1.35 5.76
C TYR A 66 2.54 2.23 6.16
N GLY A 67 2.02 1.99 7.35
CA GLY A 67 0.92 2.75 7.91
C GLY A 67 1.29 3.32 9.26
N TYR A 68 0.69 4.45 9.59
CA TYR A 68 0.68 4.98 10.92
C TYR A 68 -0.71 5.51 11.23
N SER A 69 -1.36 4.91 12.22
CA SER A 69 -2.64 5.40 12.72
C SER A 69 -2.43 6.25 13.97
N SER A 70 -2.89 7.50 13.94
CA SER A 70 -3.06 8.37 15.10
C SER A 70 -4.56 8.52 15.41
N LEU A 71 -4.93 9.09 16.56
CA LEU A 71 -6.31 9.13 17.10
C LEU A 71 -7.39 9.53 16.09
N PHE A 72 -7.06 10.35 15.08
CA PHE A 72 -8.02 10.82 14.06
C PHE A 72 -7.48 10.78 12.62
N SER A 73 -6.32 10.17 12.38
CA SER A 73 -5.74 10.15 11.03
C SER A 73 -4.96 8.89 10.75
N PHE A 74 -5.08 8.41 9.52
CA PHE A 74 -4.25 7.35 8.98
C PHE A 74 -3.35 7.95 7.92
N LYS A 75 -2.05 7.78 8.12
CA LYS A 75 -1.03 8.08 7.13
C LYS A 75 -0.53 6.78 6.57
N PHE A 76 -0.47 6.67 5.25
CA PHE A 76 0.09 5.51 4.58
C PHE A 76 1.05 5.95 3.50
N HIS A 77 2.14 5.22 3.34
CA HIS A 77 2.94 5.29 2.13
C HIS A 77 3.25 3.92 1.57
N ILE A 78 3.59 3.93 0.29
CA ILE A 78 3.86 2.75 -0.50
C ILE A 78 5.33 2.80 -0.88
N LYS A 79 6.01 1.69 -0.65
CA LYS A 79 7.35 1.43 -1.16
C LYS A 79 7.33 0.26 -2.11
N ILE A 80 8.08 0.35 -3.20
CA ILE A 80 8.28 -0.75 -4.14
C ILE A 80 9.79 -0.99 -4.22
N ASN A 81 10.24 -2.20 -3.88
CA ASN A 81 11.66 -2.54 -3.76
C ASN A 81 12.45 -1.55 -2.86
N GLY A 82 11.79 -0.99 -1.84
CA GLY A 82 12.36 0.02 -0.94
C GLY A 82 12.20 1.47 -1.40
N ASP A 83 11.88 1.72 -2.67
CA ASP A 83 11.66 3.06 -3.22
C ASP A 83 10.29 3.61 -2.82
N PHE A 84 10.23 4.81 -2.26
CA PHE A 84 8.95 5.50 -2.01
C PHE A 84 8.29 5.86 -3.35
N VAL A 85 7.05 5.42 -3.56
CA VAL A 85 6.32 5.66 -4.81
C VAL A 85 5.08 6.54 -4.65
N ALA A 86 4.38 6.46 -3.50
CA ALA A 86 3.19 7.27 -3.24
C ALA A 86 2.80 7.30 -1.76
N GLY A 87 1.99 8.30 -1.40
CA GLY A 87 1.39 8.44 -0.08
C GLY A 87 2.01 9.54 0.78
N ASP A 88 1.85 9.40 2.09
CA ASP A 88 2.24 10.37 3.10
C ASP A 88 3.72 10.18 3.49
N LYS A 89 4.53 11.24 3.44
CA LYS A 89 5.92 11.21 3.95
C LYS A 89 5.92 11.39 5.46
N PHE A 90 6.46 10.43 6.20
CA PHE A 90 6.58 10.44 7.67
C PHE A 90 7.77 9.62 8.14
#